data_AF-A0A973IKX2-F1
#
_entry.id   AF-A0A973IKX2-F1
#
_cell.length_a   1.000
_cell.length_b   1.000
_cell.length_c   1.000
_cell.angle_alpha   90.00
_cell.angle_beta   90.00
_cell.angle_gamma   90.00
#
_symmetry.space_group_name_H-M   'P 1'
#
loop_
_entity.id
_entity.type
_entity.pdbx_description
1 polymer ?
#
loop_
_entity_poly.entity_id
_entity_poly.type
_entity_poly.pdbx_seq_one_letter_code
_entity_poly.pdbx_strand_id
1 'polypeptide(L)'
;MEKRDLTLRTKDFAIKVFKLIELLPKTKASEVISYQNLRSASSVAANFSACTRAKSRADFTNKIKIVLEETDEIAMRINSSRQNDENLNLKIKK
;
A
#
# COMPACT_ATOMS: atom_id res chain seq x y z
N MET A 1 1.60 -4.11 26.55
CA MET A 1 1.16 -3.69 25.21
C MET A 1 0.35 -4.82 24.63
N GLU A 2 -0.95 -4.65 24.45
CA GLU A 2 -1.78 -5.70 23.85
C GLU A 2 -1.21 -6.05 22.47
N LYS A 3 -0.87 -7.32 22.26
CA LYS A 3 -0.12 -7.82 21.11
C LYS A 3 -1.03 -7.81 19.88
N ARG A 4 -1.37 -6.62 19.37
CA ARG A 4 -2.17 -6.46 18.14
C ARG A 4 -1.42 -7.16 17.03
N ASP A 5 -1.99 -8.28 16.59
CA ASP A 5 -1.45 -9.15 15.57
C ASP A 5 -1.16 -8.32 14.31
N LEU A 6 0.11 -8.33 13.87
CA LEU A 6 0.53 -7.67 12.63
C LEU A 6 -0.27 -8.20 11.42
N THR A 7 -0.83 -9.41 11.50
CA THR A 7 -1.76 -9.97 10.52
C THR A 7 -3.04 -9.15 10.43
N LEU A 8 -3.60 -8.72 11.57
CA LEU A 8 -4.78 -7.85 11.58
C LEU A 8 -4.43 -6.46 11.04
N ARG A 9 -3.24 -5.95 11.38
CA ARG A 9 -2.79 -4.63 10.90
C ARG A 9 -2.57 -4.60 9.39
N THR A 10 -2.02 -5.65 8.78
CA THR A 10 -1.82 -5.72 7.32
C THR A 10 -3.13 -5.92 6.57
N LYS A 11 -4.09 -6.65 7.15
CA LYS A 11 -5.47 -6.73 6.63
C LYS A 11 -6.18 -5.37 6.68
N ASP A 12 -6.12 -4.69 7.82
CA ASP A 12 -6.71 -3.36 7.99
C ASP A 12 -6.05 -2.32 7.06
N PHE A 13 -4.73 -2.42 6.86
CA PHE A 13 -4.01 -1.63 5.87
C PHE A 13 -4.57 -1.83 4.46
N ALA A 14 -4.77 -3.08 4.02
CA ALA A 14 -5.34 -3.35 2.70
C ALA A 14 -6.74 -2.73 2.53
N ILE A 15 -7.61 -2.87 3.54
CA ILE A 15 -8.94 -2.25 3.55
C ILE A 15 -8.86 -0.72 3.47
N LYS A 16 -7.92 -0.10 4.18
CA LYS A 16 -7.71 1.35 4.12
C LYS A 16 -7.24 1.81 2.74
N VAL A 17 -6.35 1.07 2.08
CA VAL A 17 -5.95 1.37 0.70
C VAL A 17 -7.15 1.26 -0.24
N PHE A 18 -8.02 0.26 -0.07
CA PHE A 18 -9.22 0.09 -0.89
C PHE A 18 -10.22 1.24 -0.71
N LYS A 19 -10.38 1.74 0.52
CA LYS A 19 -11.19 2.94 0.77
C LYS A 19 -10.56 4.21 0.19
N LEU A 20 -9.23 4.32 0.21
CA LEU A 20 -8.52 5.47 -0.34
C LEU A 20 -8.69 5.57 -1.87
N ILE A 21 -8.54 4.47 -2.60
CA ILE A 21 -8.69 4.46 -4.06
C ILE A 21 -10.11 4.82 -4.52
N GLU A 22 -11.13 4.50 -3.71
CA GLU A 22 -12.52 4.86 -4.00
C GLU A 22 -12.73 6.38 -4.00
N LEU A 23 -11.90 7.11 -3.26
CA LEU A 23 -11.90 8.57 -3.16
C LEU A 23 -11.06 9.26 -4.25
N LEU A 24 -10.30 8.51 -5.05
CA LEU A 24 -9.46 9.11 -6.10
C LEU A 24 -10.31 9.62 -7.27
N PRO A 25 -9.92 10.72 -7.91
CA PRO A 25 -10.63 11.26 -9.06
C PRO A 25 -10.64 10.24 -10.22
N LYS A 26 -11.70 10.24 -11.03
CA LYS A 26 -11.84 9.32 -12.17
C LYS A 26 -11.01 9.79 -13.37
N THR A 27 -9.70 9.71 -13.24
CA THR A 27 -8.73 9.98 -14.31
C THR A 27 -7.99 8.72 -14.71
N LYS A 28 -7.46 8.66 -15.94
CA LYS A 28 -6.63 7.53 -16.40
C LYS A 28 -5.41 7.30 -15.48
N ALA A 29 -4.78 8.36 -15.00
CA ALA A 29 -3.65 8.26 -14.07
C ALA A 29 -4.08 7.62 -12.74
N SER A 30 -5.20 8.09 -12.20
CA SER A 30 -5.79 7.55 -10.96
C SER A 30 -6.24 6.11 -11.12
N GLU A 31 -6.78 5.70 -12.27
CA GLU A 31 -7.14 4.30 -12.55
C GLU A 31 -5.92 3.39 -12.52
N VAL A 32 -4.83 3.77 -13.20
CA VAL A 32 -3.59 3.00 -13.23
C VAL A 32 -2.99 2.86 -11.82
N ILE A 33 -2.92 3.97 -11.07
CA ILE A 33 -2.39 3.98 -9.70
C ILE A 33 -3.31 3.15 -8.77
N SER A 34 -4.63 3.27 -8.91
CA SER A 34 -5.59 2.51 -8.12
C SER A 34 -5.42 1.01 -8.34
N TYR A 35 -5.31 0.58 -9.60
CA TYR A 35 -5.11 -0.82 -9.94
C TYR A 35 -3.79 -1.38 -9.38
N GLN A 36 -2.70 -0.63 -9.50
CA GLN A 36 -1.40 -1.04 -8.93
C GLN A 36 -1.47 -1.12 -7.40
N ASN A 37 -2.04 -0.11 -6.74
CA ASN A 37 -2.16 -0.06 -5.29
C ASN A 37 -3.08 -1.15 -4.74
N LEU A 38 -4.19 -1.48 -5.43
CA LEU A 38 -5.07 -2.60 -5.10
C LEU A 38 -4.30 -3.92 -5.02
N ARG A 39 -3.50 -4.19 -6.04
CA ARG A 39 -2.70 -5.41 -6.15
C ARG A 39 -1.63 -5.47 -5.06
N SER A 40 -0.83 -4.42 -4.90
CA SER A 40 0.23 -4.37 -3.88
C SER A 40 -0.33 -4.45 -2.46
N ALA A 41 -1.45 -3.78 -2.16
CA ALA A 41 -2.06 -3.84 -0.83
C ALA A 41 -2.55 -5.25 -0.47
N SER A 42 -3.10 -5.98 -1.44
CA SER A 42 -3.47 -7.39 -1.27
C SER A 42 -2.23 -8.28 -1.08
N SER A 43 -1.14 -7.99 -1.82
CA SER A 43 0.16 -8.65 -1.70
C SER A 43 0.76 -8.51 -0.29
N VAL A 44 0.70 -7.32 0.32
CA VAL A 44 1.18 -7.05 1.68
C VAL A 44 0.52 -7.99 2.71
N ALA A 45 -0.81 -8.09 2.71
CA ALA A 45 -1.53 -8.95 3.65
C ALA A 45 -1.24 -10.45 3.42
N ALA A 46 -1.16 -10.88 2.16
CA ALA A 46 -0.86 -12.26 1.79
C ALA A 46 0.57 -12.66 2.16
N ASN A 47 1.56 -11.82 1.83
CA ASN A 47 2.97 -12.07 2.12
C ASN A 47 3.25 -12.01 3.63
N PHE A 48 2.62 -11.09 4.36
CA PHE A 48 2.73 -11.09 5.82
C PHE A 48 2.14 -12.38 6.42
N SER A 49 0.99 -12.83 5.90
CA SER A 49 0.42 -14.13 6.28
C SER A 49 1.35 -15.31 5.94
N ALA A 50 2.22 -15.20 4.93
CA ALA A 50 3.24 -16.21 4.61
C ALA A 50 4.49 -16.11 5.51
N CYS A 51 4.77 -14.94 6.10
CA CYS A 51 5.83 -14.75 7.10
C CYS A 51 5.54 -15.57 8.36
N THR A 52 4.27 -15.70 8.77
CA THR A 52 3.90 -16.50 9.96
C THR A 52 4.14 -18.00 9.78
N ARG A 53 4.31 -18.46 8.53
CA ARG A 53 4.67 -19.84 8.15
C ARG A 53 6.13 -19.97 7.70
N ALA A 54 7.00 -19.04 8.11
CA ALA A 54 8.41 -19.09 7.75
C ALA A 54 9.10 -20.34 8.32
N LYS A 55 9.97 -20.96 7.53
CA LYS A 55 10.68 -22.20 7.90
C LYS A 55 11.95 -21.94 8.71
N SER A 56 12.46 -20.70 8.69
CA SER A 56 13.66 -20.28 9.41
C SER A 56 13.66 -18.77 9.63
N ARG A 57 14.59 -18.27 10.45
CA ARG A 57 14.78 -16.82 10.66
C ARG A 57 15.20 -16.10 9.38
N ALA A 58 16.02 -16.74 8.54
CA ALA A 58 16.43 -16.19 7.25
C ALA A 58 15.23 -16.13 6.28
N ASP A 59 14.41 -17.17 6.22
CA ASP A 59 13.18 -17.19 5.42
C ASP A 59 12.19 -16.11 5.88
N PHE A 60 12.00 -15.96 7.20
CA PHE A 60 11.19 -14.88 7.76
C PHE A 60 11.71 -13.49 7.33
N THR A 61 13.03 -13.28 7.41
CA THR A 61 13.66 -12.01 7.06
C THR A 61 13.51 -11.70 5.57
N ASN A 62 13.61 -12.71 4.71
CA ASN A 62 13.40 -12.54 3.27
C ASN A 62 11.93 -12.17 2.96
N LYS A 63 10.97 -12.89 3.56
CA LYS A 63 9.54 -12.62 3.32
C LYS A 63 9.11 -11.25 3.86
N ILE A 64 9.62 -10.82 5.02
CA ILE A 64 9.23 -9.52 5.58
C ILE A 64 9.83 -8.36 4.77
N LYS A 65 10.98 -8.54 4.11
CA LYS A 65 11.53 -7.55 3.17
C LYS A 65 10.60 -7.31 1.99
N ILE A 66 10.04 -8.37 1.42
CA ILE A 66 9.03 -8.26 0.33
C ILE A 66 7.82 -7.46 0.80
N VAL A 67 7.33 -7.72 2.01
CA VAL A 67 6.21 -6.96 2.60
C VAL A 67 6.57 -5.48 2.76
N LEU A 68 7.79 -5.17 3.20
CA LEU A 68 8.27 -3.81 3.35
C LEU A 68 8.37 -3.09 1.99
N GLU A 69 9.00 -3.70 1.00
CA GLU A 69 9.15 -3.15 -0.35
C GLU A 69 7.79 -2.80 -0.97
N GLU A 70 6.81 -3.70 -0.90
CA GLU A 70 5.45 -3.45 -1.40
C GLU A 70 4.76 -2.30 -0.67
N THR A 71 5.00 -2.17 0.64
CA THR A 71 4.43 -1.08 1.43
C THR A 71 5.05 0.27 1.06
N ASP A 72 6.37 0.30 0.83
CA ASP A 72 7.10 1.51 0.43
C ASP A 72 6.68 1.97 -0.97
N GLU A 73 6.48 1.05 -1.92
CA GLU A 73 5.99 1.41 -3.25
C GLU A 73 4.59 2.01 -3.22
N ILE A 74 3.67 1.46 -2.41
CA ILE A 74 2.32 2.04 -2.22
C ILE A 74 2.43 3.46 -1.68
N ALA A 75 3.26 3.68 -0.65
CA ALA A 75 3.45 4.98 -0.05
C ALA A 75 4.03 6.00 -1.06
N MET A 76 5.02 5.59 -1.84
CA MET A 76 5.59 6.42 -2.91
C MET A 76 4.53 6.82 -3.94
N ARG A 77 3.73 5.87 -4.44
CA ARG A 77 2.68 6.16 -5.45
C ARG A 77 1.61 7.11 -4.93
N ILE A 78 1.16 6.93 -3.69
CA ILE A 78 0.17 7.81 -3.04
C ILE A 78 0.75 9.22 -2.84
N ASN A 79 2.01 9.33 -2.42
CA ASN A 79 2.65 10.63 -2.24
C ASN A 79 2.80 11.36 -3.58
N SER A 80 3.17 10.64 -4.64
CA SER A 80 3.24 11.20 -5.99
C SER A 80 1.88 11.66 -6.53
N SER A 81 0.79 10.93 -6.24
CA SER A 81 -0.55 11.36 -6.66
C SER A 81 -0.98 12.65 -5.94
N ARG A 82 -0.63 12.82 -4.66
CA ARG A 82 -0.91 14.06 -3.91
C ARG A 82 -0.17 15.28 -4.47
N GLN A 83 1.12 15.12 -4.81
CA GLN A 83 1.90 16.21 -5.42
C GLN A 83 1.33 16.63 -6.77
N ASN A 84 0.77 15.69 -7.54
CA ASN A 84 0.12 16.01 -8.81
C ASN A 84 -1.10 16.92 -8.62
N ASP A 85 -1.93 16.63 -7.60
CA ASP A 85 -3.14 17.43 -7.31
C ASP A 85 -2.79 18.84 -6.77
N GLU A 86 -1.76 18.97 -5.94
CA GLU A 86 -1.27 20.28 -5.45
C GLU A 86 -0.72 21.15 -6.59
N ASN A 87 0.05 20.55 -7.51
CA ASN A 87 0.58 21.25 -8.68
C ASN A 87 -0.53 21.68 -9.65
N LEU A 88 -1.61 20.91 -9.78
CA LEU A 88 -2.77 21.30 -10.58
C LEU A 88 -3.49 22.51 -9.96
N ASN A 89 -3.70 22.50 -8.64
CA ASN A 89 -4.34 23.61 -7.92
C ASN A 89 -3.51 24.91 -7.96
N LEU A 90 -2.17 24.82 -7.98
CA LEU A 90 -1.29 25.99 -8.16
C LEU A 90 -1.34 26.57 -9.58
N LYS A 91 -1.52 25.72 -10.61
CA LYS A 91 -1.65 26.17 -12.01
C LYS A 91 -3.00 26.84 -12.29
N ILE A 92 -4.08 26.45 -11.60
CA ILE A 92 -5.42 27.03 -11.79
C ILE A 92 -5.56 28.42 -11.10
N LYS A 93 -4.70 28.72 -10.10
CA LYS A 93 -4.70 29.99 -9.37
C LYS A 93 -3.80 31.09 -9.97
N LYS A 94 -3.14 30.84 -11.10
CA LYS A 94 -2.36 31.84 -11.87
C LYS A 94 -3.11 32.20 -13.15
#